data_AF-A0A7S3JUB0-F1
#
_entry.id   AF-A0A7S3JUB0-F1
#
_cell.length_a   1.000
_cell.length_b   1.000
_cell.length_c   1.000
_cell.angle_alpha   90.00
_cell.angle_beta   90.00
_cell.angle_gamma   90.00
#
_symmetry.space_group_name_H-M   'P 1'
#
loop_
_entity.id
_entity.type
_entity.pdbx_description
1 polymer ?
#
loop_
_entity_poly.entity_id
_entity_poly.type
_entity_poly.pdbx_seq_one_letter_code
_entity_poly.pdbx_strand_id
1 'polypeptide(L)'
;ELFNLADSKQLADQLVIWDDPSMCPGAIFKKFESLSFIHFWLSLEDNHKCYRIELTRYSLEFKIGNDGILRSKDFLGYNVASIPHLNDTLGGFSQYLVLSHVSANEENEEKVLVPCGSVVRCDNGTVNIVGSENCAAERPHAVYHIHHRFGELRATSVVDRLHMAALYAATSVANVPEPRAGMTGSEVAISLIRRCFLNRPLEACEYEALRNVSQFTDWAPALFLLC
;
A
#
# COMPACT_ATOMS: atom_id res chain seq x y z
N GLU A 1 -27.42 29.17 6.08
CA GLU A 1 -26.39 29.48 7.10
C GLU A 1 -26.08 28.17 7.83
N LEU A 2 -24.89 27.57 7.87
CA LEU A 2 -23.55 27.85 7.39
C LEU A 2 -22.93 26.45 7.17
N PHE A 3 -22.69 26.04 5.93
CA PHE A 3 -21.86 24.87 5.67
C PHE A 3 -20.41 25.27 5.89
N ASN A 4 -19.75 24.61 6.84
CA ASN A 4 -18.37 24.81 7.24
C ASN A 4 -17.42 24.75 6.03
N LEU A 5 -16.99 25.94 5.58
CA LEU A 5 -15.95 26.17 4.58
C LEU A 5 -14.52 26.07 5.17
N ALA A 6 -14.35 25.35 6.29
CA ALA A 6 -13.16 25.47 7.13
C ALA A 6 -12.09 24.37 6.99
N ASP A 7 -12.31 23.34 6.14
CA ASP A 7 -11.32 22.26 5.96
C ASP A 7 -10.52 22.31 4.66
N SER A 8 -10.71 23.33 3.83
CA SER A 8 -9.80 23.60 2.70
C SER A 8 -8.56 24.35 3.18
N LYS A 9 -7.72 23.72 4.01
CA LYS A 9 -6.30 24.09 4.02
C LYS A 9 -5.71 23.62 2.69
N GLN A 10 -5.86 24.45 1.66
CA GLN A 10 -5.05 24.39 0.47
C GLN A 10 -3.60 24.37 0.96
N LEU A 11 -2.93 23.23 0.87
CA LEU A 11 -1.50 23.15 1.11
C LEU A 11 -0.85 24.06 0.07
N ALA A 12 -0.01 24.98 0.53
CA ALA A 12 0.53 26.09 -0.26
C ALA A 12 1.27 25.66 -1.55
N ASP A 13 1.59 24.38 -1.68
CA ASP A 13 2.30 23.79 -2.82
C ASP A 13 1.38 23.10 -3.85
N GLN A 14 0.05 23.16 -3.68
CA GLN A 14 -0.90 22.67 -4.68
C GLN A 14 -1.25 23.79 -5.68
N LEU A 15 -0.45 23.94 -6.72
CA LEU A 15 -0.67 24.91 -7.83
C LEU A 15 -1.77 24.45 -8.80
N VAL A 16 -2.68 23.58 -8.37
CA VAL A 16 -3.73 23.01 -9.21
C VAL A 16 -5.09 23.37 -8.66
N ILE A 17 -5.85 24.12 -9.46
CA ILE A 17 -7.30 24.23 -9.29
C ILE A 17 -7.90 23.11 -10.13
N TRP A 18 -8.55 22.16 -9.46
CA TRP A 18 -9.25 21.07 -10.13
C TRP A 18 -10.53 21.62 -10.76
N ASP A 19 -10.71 21.39 -12.06
CA ASP A 19 -11.92 21.80 -12.78
C ASP A 19 -13.17 21.10 -12.18
N ASP A 20 -13.01 19.88 -11.67
CA ASP A 20 -14.01 19.13 -10.90
C ASP A 20 -13.40 18.61 -9.57
N PRO A 21 -13.91 19.05 -8.39
CA PRO A 21 -13.43 18.58 -7.09
C PRO A 21 -13.53 17.07 -6.88
N SER A 22 -14.46 16.39 -7.56
CA SER A 22 -14.62 14.94 -7.47
C SER A 22 -13.46 14.16 -8.11
N MET A 23 -12.71 14.82 -9.00
CA MET A 23 -11.52 14.26 -9.65
C MET A 23 -10.26 14.34 -8.78
N CYS A 24 -10.29 15.06 -7.65
CA CYS A 24 -9.13 15.23 -6.79
C CYS A 24 -8.75 13.89 -6.16
N PRO A 25 -7.61 13.27 -6.53
CA PRO A 25 -7.23 11.95 -6.03
C PRO A 25 -6.57 12.04 -4.65
N GLY A 26 -6.58 13.22 -4.00
CA GLY A 26 -5.94 13.43 -2.70
C GLY A 26 -6.45 12.46 -1.63
N ALA A 27 -7.73 12.08 -1.66
CA ALA A 27 -8.28 11.08 -0.75
C ALA A 27 -7.70 9.67 -0.98
N ILE A 28 -7.30 9.34 -2.20
CA ILE A 28 -6.67 8.06 -2.55
C ILE A 28 -5.22 8.06 -2.08
N PHE A 29 -4.47 9.14 -2.31
CA PHE A 29 -3.04 9.17 -1.99
C PHE A 29 -2.74 9.48 -0.52
N LYS A 30 -3.64 10.17 0.21
CA LYS A 30 -3.44 10.48 1.64
C LYS A 30 -3.30 9.25 2.55
N LYS A 31 -3.76 8.08 2.11
CA LYS A 31 -3.57 6.81 2.85
C LYS A 31 -2.15 6.26 2.69
N PHE A 32 -1.45 6.66 1.64
CA PHE A 32 -0.12 6.16 1.28
C PHE A 32 0.99 7.14 1.70
N GLU A 33 0.73 8.45 1.62
CA GLU A 33 1.68 9.51 1.98
C GLU A 33 0.97 10.77 2.47
N SER A 34 1.66 11.60 3.25
CA SER A 34 1.13 12.91 3.62
C SER A 34 0.97 13.80 2.39
N LEU A 35 -0.15 14.54 2.32
CA LEU A 35 -0.44 15.45 1.21
C LEU A 35 0.65 16.52 1.02
N SER A 36 1.42 16.84 2.06
CA SER A 36 2.54 17.80 1.98
C SER A 36 3.75 17.27 1.20
N PHE A 37 3.82 15.97 0.93
CA PHE A 37 4.88 15.34 0.14
C PHE A 37 4.37 14.79 -1.19
N ILE A 38 3.15 15.18 -1.60
CA ILE A 38 2.57 14.78 -2.87
C ILE A 38 2.49 16.01 -3.76
N HIS A 39 3.15 15.95 -4.90
CA HIS A 39 3.13 17.04 -5.87
C HIS A 39 2.00 16.83 -6.87
N PHE A 40 1.24 17.90 -7.09
CA PHE A 40 0.18 17.95 -8.09
C PHE A 40 0.47 19.10 -9.04
N TRP A 41 0.45 18.83 -10.35
CA TRP A 41 0.55 19.88 -11.35
C TRP A 41 -0.26 19.56 -12.59
N LEU A 42 -0.62 20.62 -13.32
CA LEU A 42 -1.28 20.51 -14.61
C LEU A 42 -0.21 20.46 -15.71
N SER A 43 -0.38 19.53 -16.65
CA SER A 43 0.42 19.39 -17.86
C SER A 43 -0.49 19.40 -19.07
N LEU A 44 0.06 19.76 -20.24
CA LEU A 44 -0.62 19.59 -21.53
C LEU A 44 0.06 18.43 -22.25
N GLU A 45 -0.66 17.32 -22.45
CA GLU A 45 -0.25 16.19 -23.30
C GLU A 45 -1.14 16.22 -24.55
N ASP A 46 -0.57 16.27 -25.76
CA ASP A 46 -1.32 16.30 -27.04
C ASP A 46 -2.43 17.38 -27.11
N ASN A 47 -2.16 18.59 -26.61
CA ASN A 47 -3.12 19.70 -26.49
C ASN A 47 -4.33 19.42 -25.56
N HIS A 48 -4.27 18.37 -24.75
CA HIS A 48 -5.26 18.05 -23.74
C HIS A 48 -4.72 18.28 -22.32
N LYS A 49 -5.57 18.78 -21.43
CA LYS A 49 -5.26 18.92 -20.01
C LYS A 49 -5.02 17.54 -19.40
N CYS A 50 -3.94 17.41 -18.64
CA CYS A 50 -3.56 16.20 -17.93
C CYS A 50 -3.06 16.59 -16.55
N TYR A 51 -3.69 16.07 -15.50
CA TYR A 51 -3.22 16.27 -14.13
C TYR A 51 -2.16 15.22 -13.83
N ARG A 52 -0.98 15.65 -13.41
CA ARG A 52 0.12 14.77 -12.99
C ARG A 52 0.24 14.80 -11.47
N ILE A 53 0.50 13.63 -10.91
CA ILE A 53 0.65 13.40 -9.48
C ILE A 53 1.94 12.66 -9.27
N GLU A 54 2.80 13.18 -8.39
CA GLU A 54 4.07 12.55 -8.07
C GLU A 54 4.21 12.36 -6.57
N LEU A 55 4.53 11.12 -6.20
CA LEU A 55 4.92 10.73 -4.86
C LEU A 55 6.45 10.61 -4.88
N THR A 56 7.14 11.75 -4.85
CA THR A 56 8.59 11.84 -5.11
C THR A 56 9.40 10.91 -4.20
N ARG A 57 9.00 10.78 -2.93
CA ARG A 57 9.70 9.90 -1.97
C ARG A 57 9.61 8.41 -2.33
N TYR A 58 8.59 8.00 -3.06
CA TYR A 58 8.40 6.62 -3.51
C TYR A 58 8.85 6.40 -4.96
N SER A 59 9.30 7.46 -5.64
CA SER A 59 9.58 7.44 -7.08
C SER A 59 8.38 6.88 -7.88
N LEU A 60 7.17 7.33 -7.53
CA LEU A 60 5.93 6.93 -8.20
C LEU A 60 5.26 8.14 -8.85
N GLU A 61 4.84 7.98 -10.09
CA GLU A 61 4.15 8.99 -10.88
C GLU A 61 2.82 8.45 -11.43
N PHE A 62 1.80 9.31 -11.42
CA PHE A 62 0.46 9.03 -11.89
C PHE A 62 -0.06 10.16 -12.76
N LYS A 63 -1.04 9.86 -13.60
CA LYS A 63 -1.74 10.86 -14.40
C LYS A 63 -3.24 10.64 -14.48
N ILE A 64 -3.98 11.74 -14.58
CA ILE A 64 -5.41 11.77 -14.87
C ILE A 64 -5.61 12.57 -16.16
N GLY A 65 -6.14 11.91 -17.19
CA GLY A 65 -6.51 12.57 -18.44
C GLY A 65 -7.95 13.12 -18.42
N ASN A 66 -8.46 13.52 -19.58
CA ASN A 66 -9.82 14.03 -19.72
C ASN A 66 -10.91 12.98 -19.40
N ASP A 67 -10.57 11.70 -19.41
CA ASP A 67 -11.48 10.60 -19.07
C ASP A 67 -11.61 10.37 -17.56
N GLY A 68 -10.86 11.11 -16.74
CA GLY A 68 -10.86 10.99 -15.29
C GLY A 68 -10.26 9.71 -14.74
N ILE A 69 -9.65 8.87 -15.59
CA ILE A 69 -9.03 7.62 -15.16
C ILE A 69 -7.62 7.91 -14.64
N LEU A 70 -7.39 7.55 -13.38
CA LEU A 70 -6.08 7.64 -12.72
C LEU A 70 -5.19 6.48 -13.16
N ARG A 71 -4.13 6.79 -13.91
CA ARG A 71 -3.19 5.82 -14.49
C ARG A 71 -1.84 5.91 -13.81
N SER A 72 -1.19 4.77 -13.61
CA SER A 72 0.23 4.75 -13.21
C SER A 72 1.12 5.00 -14.43
N LYS A 73 2.21 5.75 -14.24
CA LYS A 73 3.28 5.90 -15.23
C LYS A 73 4.36 4.83 -15.05
N ASP A 74 4.58 4.36 -13.82
CA ASP A 74 5.58 3.34 -13.49
C ASP A 74 5.10 1.92 -13.84
N PHE A 75 3.79 1.67 -13.73
CA PHE A 75 3.16 0.42 -14.11
C PHE A 75 2.33 0.62 -15.39
N LEU A 76 2.98 0.49 -16.55
CA LEU A 76 2.33 0.66 -17.85
C LEU A 76 1.14 -0.30 -18.02
N GLY A 77 0.01 0.25 -18.49
CA GLY A 77 -1.23 -0.52 -18.65
C GLY A 77 -2.06 -0.68 -17.39
N TYR A 78 -1.66 -0.07 -16.26
CA TYR A 78 -2.40 -0.14 -14.99
C TYR A 78 -3.08 1.17 -14.62
N ASN A 79 -4.29 1.03 -14.10
CA ASN A 79 -5.06 2.11 -13.50
C ASN A 79 -5.10 1.94 -11.99
N VAL A 80 -5.15 3.04 -11.23
CA VAL A 80 -5.41 2.97 -9.79
C VAL A 80 -6.90 2.68 -9.58
N ALA A 81 -7.20 1.63 -8.84
CA ALA A 81 -8.57 1.27 -8.53
C ALA A 81 -9.21 2.30 -7.59
N SER A 82 -10.42 2.76 -7.95
CA SER A 82 -11.17 3.72 -7.14
C SER A 82 -11.78 3.11 -5.88
N ILE A 83 -11.92 1.79 -5.84
CA ILE A 83 -12.54 1.04 -4.73
C ILE A 83 -11.43 0.27 -3.98
N PRO A 84 -11.43 0.26 -2.63
CA PRO A 84 -10.52 -0.59 -1.87
C PRO A 84 -10.85 -2.08 -2.08
N HIS A 85 -9.87 -2.86 -2.56
CA HIS A 85 -10.03 -4.30 -2.83
C HIS A 85 -9.61 -5.20 -1.66
N LEU A 86 -8.95 -4.68 -0.62
CA LEU A 86 -8.51 -5.47 0.53
C LEU A 86 -9.50 -5.43 1.71
N ASN A 87 -10.79 -5.18 1.49
CA ASN A 87 -11.74 -5.14 2.61
C ASN A 87 -12.00 -6.51 3.25
N ASP A 88 -11.63 -7.58 2.54
CA ASP A 88 -11.80 -8.99 2.91
C ASP A 88 -10.46 -9.67 3.29
N THR A 89 -9.37 -8.92 3.42
CA THR A 89 -8.11 -9.41 4.01
C THR A 89 -7.31 -8.28 4.64
N LEU A 90 -6.44 -8.55 5.62
CA LEU A 90 -5.66 -7.52 6.32
C LEU A 90 -6.57 -6.48 7.00
N GLY A 91 -7.54 -6.96 7.77
CA GLY A 91 -8.51 -6.12 8.49
C GLY A 91 -7.82 -5.05 9.35
N GLY A 92 -8.25 -3.79 9.20
CA GLY A 92 -7.67 -2.66 9.94
C GLY A 92 -6.42 -2.05 9.30
N PHE A 93 -5.97 -2.54 8.14
CA PHE A 93 -4.90 -1.95 7.34
C PHE A 93 -5.47 -1.14 6.17
N SER A 94 -4.97 0.08 5.94
CA SER A 94 -5.48 0.97 4.88
C SER A 94 -4.41 1.66 4.03
N GLN A 95 -3.14 1.51 4.37
CA GLN A 95 -2.04 2.22 3.70
C GLN A 95 -1.54 1.45 2.47
N TYR A 96 -2.36 1.39 1.43
CA TYR A 96 -2.02 0.68 0.19
C TYR A 96 -2.68 1.31 -1.03
N LEU A 97 -2.11 1.11 -2.22
CA LEU A 97 -2.74 1.44 -3.50
C LEU A 97 -3.01 0.15 -4.26
N VAL A 98 -4.15 0.06 -4.94
CA VAL A 98 -4.48 -1.09 -5.81
C VAL A 98 -4.40 -0.61 -7.24
N LEU A 99 -3.70 -1.38 -8.07
CA LEU A 99 -3.54 -1.17 -9.49
C LEU A 99 -4.24 -2.31 -10.23
N SER A 100 -5.10 -2.00 -11.18
CA SER A 100 -5.82 -2.97 -12.01
C SER A 100 -5.41 -2.78 -13.47
N HIS A 101 -5.06 -3.88 -14.15
CA HIS A 101 -4.66 -3.84 -15.55
C HIS A 101 -5.84 -3.52 -16.48
N VAL A 102 -5.59 -2.80 -17.58
CA VAL A 102 -6.62 -2.31 -18.51
C VAL A 102 -7.12 -3.39 -19.49
N SER A 103 -6.41 -4.51 -19.66
CA SER A 103 -6.81 -5.55 -20.63
C SER A 103 -8.01 -6.38 -20.15
N ALA A 104 -9.11 -6.34 -20.91
CA ALA A 104 -10.34 -7.09 -20.64
C ALA A 104 -10.27 -8.61 -20.90
N ASN A 105 -9.13 -9.14 -21.41
CA ASN A 105 -9.04 -10.51 -21.93
C ASN A 105 -8.06 -11.42 -21.17
N GLU A 106 -7.27 -10.89 -20.25
CA GLU A 106 -6.39 -11.67 -19.38
C GLU A 106 -6.89 -11.49 -17.95
N GLU A 107 -6.97 -12.60 -17.24
CA GLU A 107 -7.42 -12.71 -15.85
C GLU A 107 -6.98 -11.48 -15.04
N ASN A 108 -7.93 -10.65 -14.56
CA ASN A 108 -7.69 -9.36 -13.89
C ASN A 108 -6.40 -9.35 -13.07
N GLU A 109 -5.30 -8.88 -13.67
CA GLU A 109 -4.03 -8.81 -12.97
C GLU A 109 -4.07 -7.57 -12.09
N GLU A 110 -4.16 -7.80 -10.79
CA GLU A 110 -4.16 -6.74 -9.79
C GLU A 110 -2.85 -6.74 -9.01
N LYS A 111 -2.31 -5.53 -8.81
CA LYS A 111 -1.14 -5.28 -7.99
C LYS A 111 -1.52 -4.41 -6.81
N VAL A 112 -0.96 -4.69 -5.66
CA VAL A 112 -1.10 -3.88 -4.45
C VAL A 112 0.25 -3.28 -4.12
N LEU A 113 0.35 -1.96 -4.18
CA LEU A 113 1.48 -1.23 -3.68
C LEU A 113 1.29 -0.97 -2.19
N VAL A 114 2.30 -1.29 -1.39
CA VAL A 114 2.29 -1.06 0.05
C VAL A 114 3.58 -0.35 0.45
N PRO A 115 3.55 0.75 1.23
CA PRO A 115 4.76 1.37 1.73
C PRO A 115 5.61 0.37 2.52
N CYS A 116 6.92 0.42 2.36
CA CYS A 116 7.84 -0.33 3.23
C CYS A 116 8.18 0.51 4.45
N GLY A 117 8.21 -0.12 5.62
CA GLY A 117 8.61 0.53 6.86
C GLY A 117 8.35 -0.34 8.09
N SER A 118 8.35 0.29 9.25
CA SER A 118 8.02 -0.38 10.49
C SER A 118 6.49 -0.54 10.61
N VAL A 119 5.98 -1.73 10.34
CA VAL A 119 4.63 -2.14 10.73
C VAL A 119 4.44 -1.99 12.25
N VAL A 120 3.42 -1.23 12.64
CA VAL A 120 3.04 -0.99 14.04
C VAL A 120 1.54 -1.18 14.16
N ARG A 121 1.11 -1.92 15.19
CA ARG A 121 -0.29 -2.04 15.56
C ARG A 121 -0.64 -0.96 16.58
N CYS A 122 -1.67 -0.18 16.30
CA CYS A 122 -2.19 0.84 17.20
C CYS A 122 -3.21 0.25 18.18
N ASP A 123 -3.41 0.91 19.33
CA ASP A 123 -4.31 0.45 20.40
C ASP A 123 -5.78 0.32 19.96
N ASN A 124 -6.19 1.10 18.95
CA ASN A 124 -7.51 1.03 18.33
C ASN A 124 -7.68 -0.18 17.39
N GLY A 125 -6.68 -1.05 17.26
CA GLY A 125 -6.68 -2.22 16.39
C GLY A 125 -6.32 -1.94 14.93
N THR A 126 -6.02 -0.70 14.55
CA THR A 126 -5.55 -0.39 13.18
C THR A 126 -4.06 -0.66 13.04
N VAL A 127 -3.63 -1.00 11.83
CA VAL A 127 -2.23 -1.24 11.50
C VAL A 127 -1.71 -0.11 10.63
N ASN A 128 -0.57 0.46 11.03
CA ASN A 128 0.11 1.53 10.31
C ASN A 128 1.55 1.13 10.01
N ILE A 129 2.11 1.69 8.95
CA ILE A 129 3.49 1.55 8.53
C ILE A 129 4.18 2.88 8.77
N VAL A 130 5.03 2.87 9.78
CA VAL A 130 5.84 4.03 10.16
C VAL A 130 7.10 4.05 9.29
N GLY A 131 7.27 5.13 8.55
CA GLY A 131 8.48 5.41 7.77
C GLY A 131 9.20 6.64 8.31
N SER A 132 10.27 7.05 7.64
CA SER A 132 10.96 8.30 7.96
C SER A 132 10.05 9.51 7.74
N GLU A 133 10.04 10.46 8.67
CA GLU A 133 9.34 11.74 8.53
C GLU A 133 10.17 12.80 7.80
N ASN A 134 11.45 12.50 7.53
CA ASN A 134 12.33 13.42 6.83
C ASN A 134 11.86 13.61 5.37
N CYS A 135 11.74 14.87 4.95
CA CYS A 135 11.32 15.25 3.60
C CYS A 135 12.26 14.72 2.50
N ALA A 136 13.55 14.58 2.79
CA ALA A 136 14.56 14.09 1.85
C ALA A 136 14.74 12.57 1.88
N ALA A 137 14.01 11.84 2.72
CA ALA A 137 14.18 10.39 2.85
C ALA A 137 13.37 9.65 1.78
N GLU A 138 14.06 8.86 0.96
CA GLU A 138 13.41 7.89 0.07
C GLU A 138 12.62 6.85 0.89
N ARG A 139 11.46 6.47 0.36
CA ARG A 139 10.56 5.46 0.92
C ARG A 139 10.39 4.33 -0.08
N PRO A 140 10.88 3.12 0.22
CA PRO A 140 10.60 1.98 -0.62
C PRO A 140 9.11 1.60 -0.53
N HIS A 141 8.62 0.89 -1.53
CA HIS A 141 7.31 0.27 -1.52
C HIS A 141 7.42 -1.18 -2.01
N ALA A 142 6.63 -2.07 -1.42
CA ALA A 142 6.48 -3.45 -1.83
C ALA A 142 5.36 -3.55 -2.86
N VAL A 143 5.52 -4.49 -3.80
CA VAL A 143 4.51 -4.81 -4.82
C VAL A 143 4.03 -6.23 -4.59
N TYR A 144 2.75 -6.37 -4.24
CA TYR A 144 2.10 -7.66 -4.09
C TYR A 144 1.18 -7.93 -5.28
N HIS A 145 1.14 -9.18 -5.73
CA HIS A 145 0.22 -9.62 -6.78
C HIS A 145 -0.97 -10.32 -6.14
N ILE A 146 -2.17 -10.03 -6.63
CA ILE A 146 -3.37 -10.79 -6.23
C ILE A 146 -3.52 -11.97 -7.19
N HIS A 147 -3.61 -13.18 -6.64
CA HIS A 147 -3.83 -14.36 -7.47
C HIS A 147 -5.25 -14.37 -8.03
N HIS A 148 -5.41 -14.29 -9.34
CA HIS A 148 -6.71 -14.24 -10.03
C HIS A 148 -7.76 -15.24 -9.53
N ARG A 149 -7.38 -16.51 -9.30
CA ARG A 149 -8.32 -17.57 -8.88
C ARG A 149 -8.62 -17.61 -7.38
N PHE A 150 -7.65 -17.24 -6.55
CA PHE A 150 -7.71 -17.48 -5.10
C PHE A 150 -7.81 -16.19 -4.29
N GLY A 151 -7.58 -15.03 -4.91
CA GLY A 151 -7.53 -13.73 -4.24
C GLY A 151 -6.32 -13.54 -3.31
N GLU A 152 -5.49 -14.56 -3.12
CA GLU A 152 -4.35 -14.54 -2.21
C GLU A 152 -3.30 -13.50 -2.64
N LEU A 153 -2.78 -12.75 -1.66
CA LEU A 153 -1.67 -11.83 -1.86
C LEU A 153 -0.34 -12.60 -1.96
N ARG A 154 0.42 -12.33 -3.02
CA ARG A 154 1.71 -12.95 -3.28
C ARG A 154 2.81 -11.91 -3.39
N ALA A 155 3.85 -12.11 -2.60
CA ALA A 155 5.09 -11.36 -2.65
C ALA A 155 6.15 -12.13 -3.44
N THR A 156 6.97 -11.40 -4.21
CA THR A 156 8.00 -11.98 -5.09
C THR A 156 9.34 -12.13 -4.37
N SER A 157 9.74 -11.14 -3.58
CA SER A 157 11.01 -11.16 -2.85
C SER A 157 10.87 -11.76 -1.44
N VAL A 158 12.01 -12.09 -0.81
CA VAL A 158 12.04 -12.56 0.58
C VAL A 158 11.69 -11.42 1.54
N VAL A 159 12.23 -10.23 1.32
CA VAL A 159 11.93 -9.04 2.13
C VAL A 159 10.44 -8.69 2.06
N ASP A 160 9.85 -8.70 0.86
CA ASP A 160 8.42 -8.41 0.69
C ASP A 160 7.53 -9.45 1.38
N ARG A 161 7.94 -10.72 1.38
CA ARG A 161 7.25 -11.80 2.11
C ARG A 161 7.33 -11.63 3.62
N LEU A 162 8.49 -11.24 4.14
CA LEU A 162 8.66 -10.95 5.57
C LEU A 162 7.85 -9.70 5.98
N HIS A 163 7.85 -8.67 5.14
CA HIS A 163 7.01 -7.49 5.35
C HIS A 163 5.51 -7.83 5.32
N MET A 164 5.08 -8.67 4.38
CA MET A 164 3.71 -9.18 4.30
C MET A 164 3.35 -10.03 5.53
N ALA A 165 4.29 -10.83 6.02
CA ALA A 165 4.11 -11.59 7.26
C ALA A 165 3.92 -10.67 8.47
N ALA A 166 4.66 -9.56 8.56
CA ALA A 166 4.47 -8.56 9.61
C ALA A 166 3.07 -7.93 9.54
N LEU A 167 2.59 -7.60 8.33
CA LEU A 167 1.24 -7.09 8.13
C LEU A 167 0.17 -8.09 8.61
N TYR A 168 0.25 -9.35 8.17
CA TYR A 168 -0.69 -10.38 8.61
C TYR A 168 -0.64 -10.67 10.12
N ALA A 169 0.55 -10.63 10.73
CA ALA A 169 0.70 -10.77 12.17
C ALA A 169 0.08 -9.59 12.92
N ALA A 170 0.29 -8.36 12.44
CA ALA A 170 -0.24 -7.15 13.03
C ALA A 170 -1.77 -7.03 12.88
N THR A 171 -2.33 -7.42 11.73
CA THR A 171 -3.78 -7.39 11.46
C THR A 171 -4.50 -8.57 12.07
N SER A 172 -3.80 -9.58 12.59
CA SER A 172 -4.46 -10.74 13.19
C SER A 172 -5.29 -10.31 14.40
N VAL A 173 -6.62 -10.42 14.26
CA VAL A 173 -7.58 -10.21 15.34
C VAL A 173 -8.02 -11.58 15.85
N ALA A 174 -7.78 -11.84 17.14
CA ALA A 174 -8.36 -12.90 17.98
C ALA A 174 -8.91 -14.14 17.23
N ASN A 175 -8.02 -14.92 16.62
CA ASN A 175 -8.32 -16.21 15.95
C ASN A 175 -9.39 -16.16 14.85
N VAL A 176 -9.66 -15.00 14.27
CA VAL A 176 -10.55 -14.89 13.11
C VAL A 176 -9.77 -15.25 11.84
N PRO A 177 -10.24 -16.23 11.04
CA PRO A 177 -9.62 -16.54 9.77
C PRO A 177 -9.75 -15.39 8.78
N GLU A 178 -8.69 -15.14 8.03
CA GLU A 178 -8.68 -14.25 6.88
C GLU A 178 -9.54 -14.87 5.76
N PRO A 179 -10.60 -14.18 5.27
CA PRO A 179 -11.51 -14.72 4.26
C PRO A 179 -10.83 -15.30 3.02
N ARG A 180 -9.74 -14.64 2.55
CA ARG A 180 -9.00 -15.07 1.36
C ARG A 180 -8.05 -16.25 1.60
N ALA A 181 -7.47 -16.34 2.79
CA ALA A 181 -6.47 -17.36 3.09
C ALA A 181 -7.08 -18.62 3.74
N GLY A 182 -8.26 -18.49 4.36
CA GLY A 182 -8.88 -19.56 5.15
C GLY A 182 -8.11 -19.92 6.41
N MET A 183 -7.13 -19.11 6.79
CA MET A 183 -6.25 -19.25 7.95
C MET A 183 -6.24 -17.93 8.73
N THR A 184 -5.93 -17.98 10.02
CA THR A 184 -5.72 -16.76 10.81
C THR A 184 -4.50 -15.98 10.29
N GLY A 185 -4.50 -14.65 10.45
CA GLY A 185 -3.35 -13.82 10.04
C GLY A 185 -2.01 -14.33 10.60
N SER A 186 -1.99 -14.78 11.86
CA SER A 186 -0.82 -15.40 12.48
C SER A 186 -0.35 -16.68 11.79
N GLU A 187 -1.25 -17.57 11.37
CA GLU A 187 -0.92 -18.78 10.62
C GLU A 187 -0.36 -18.47 9.24
N VAL A 188 -0.95 -17.46 8.56
CA VAL A 188 -0.44 -16.97 7.27
C VAL A 188 0.97 -16.40 7.45
N ALA A 189 1.21 -15.58 8.47
CA ALA A 189 2.51 -15.03 8.78
C ALA A 189 3.56 -16.12 9.01
N ILE A 190 3.24 -17.15 9.82
CA ILE A 190 4.11 -18.31 10.06
C ILE A 190 4.44 -19.05 8.76
N SER A 191 3.43 -19.28 7.92
CA SER A 191 3.61 -19.93 6.60
C SER A 191 4.56 -19.13 5.70
N LEU A 192 4.41 -17.79 5.67
CA LEU A 192 5.26 -16.90 4.88
C LEU A 192 6.71 -16.91 5.36
N ILE A 193 6.95 -16.85 6.67
CA ILE A 193 8.31 -16.88 7.26
C ILE A 193 9.01 -18.20 6.95
N ARG A 194 8.31 -19.34 7.08
CA ARG A 194 8.88 -20.66 6.74
C ARG A 194 9.34 -20.73 5.29
N ARG A 195 8.65 -20.04 4.37
CA ARG A 195 9.03 -19.96 2.95
C ARG A 195 10.21 -19.01 2.69
N CYS A 196 10.66 -18.28 3.71
CA CYS A 196 11.81 -17.38 3.67
C CYS A 196 13.09 -18.03 4.23
N PHE A 197 13.06 -19.31 4.65
CA PHE A 197 14.26 -20.01 5.08
C PHE A 197 15.15 -20.32 3.88
N LEU A 198 16.34 -19.70 3.87
CA LEU A 198 17.34 -19.84 2.83
C LEU A 198 18.58 -20.57 3.38
N ASN A 199 19.34 -21.21 2.49
CA ASN A 199 20.62 -21.85 2.84
C ASN A 199 21.78 -20.84 2.85
N ARG A 200 21.54 -19.61 3.34
CA ARG A 200 22.52 -18.52 3.43
C ARG A 200 22.21 -17.62 4.63
N PRO A 201 23.20 -16.87 5.15
CA PRO A 201 22.94 -15.81 6.12
C PRO A 201 21.96 -14.76 5.55
N LEU A 202 21.10 -14.24 6.42
CA LEU A 202 20.16 -13.17 6.07
C LEU A 202 20.90 -11.87 5.78
N GLU A 203 20.42 -11.14 4.78
CA GLU A 203 20.87 -9.78 4.50
C GLU A 203 20.34 -8.79 5.56
N ALA A 204 20.96 -7.62 5.65
CA ALA A 204 20.56 -6.59 6.62
C ALA A 204 19.06 -6.22 6.50
N CYS A 205 18.56 -6.02 5.27
CA CYS A 205 17.15 -5.70 5.03
C CYS A 205 16.21 -6.87 5.40
N GLU A 206 16.61 -8.11 5.12
CA GLU A 206 15.84 -9.31 5.49
C GLU A 206 15.79 -9.46 7.02
N TYR A 207 16.92 -9.22 7.70
CA TYR A 207 17.02 -9.25 9.15
C TYR A 207 16.16 -8.18 9.83
N GLU A 208 16.17 -6.95 9.32
CA GLU A 208 15.31 -5.87 9.82
C GLU A 208 13.82 -6.19 9.64
N ALA A 209 13.44 -6.74 8.49
CA ALA A 209 12.08 -7.19 8.25
C ALA A 209 11.66 -8.32 9.22
N LEU A 210 12.54 -9.29 9.48
CA LEU A 210 12.29 -10.36 10.45
C LEU A 210 12.17 -9.83 11.89
N ARG A 211 13.02 -8.86 12.27
CA ARG A 211 12.95 -8.18 13.56
C ARG A 211 11.65 -7.38 13.73
N ASN A 212 11.08 -6.88 12.64
CA ASN A 212 9.76 -6.25 12.70
C ASN A 212 8.68 -7.30 13.04
N VAL A 213 8.70 -8.45 12.35
CA VAL A 213 7.76 -9.55 12.62
C VAL A 213 7.86 -10.03 14.07
N SER A 214 9.08 -10.08 14.64
CA SER A 214 9.29 -10.52 16.02
C SER A 214 8.67 -9.60 17.08
N GLN A 215 8.19 -8.41 16.72
CA GLN A 215 7.46 -7.54 17.66
C GLN A 215 6.04 -8.06 17.94
N PHE A 216 5.53 -8.95 17.10
CA PHE A 216 4.17 -9.47 17.21
C PHE A 216 4.10 -10.85 17.90
N THR A 217 5.17 -11.26 18.59
CA THR A 217 5.25 -12.55 19.28
C THR A 217 4.23 -12.72 20.39
N ASP A 218 3.80 -11.64 21.01
CA ASP A 218 2.80 -11.67 22.08
C ASP A 218 1.44 -12.17 21.57
N TRP A 219 1.12 -11.89 20.30
CA TRP A 219 -0.14 -12.27 19.65
C TRP A 219 -0.04 -13.62 18.95
N ALA A 220 1.16 -13.99 18.52
CA ALA A 220 1.46 -15.26 17.89
C ALA A 220 2.74 -15.84 18.48
N PRO A 221 2.65 -16.58 19.60
CA PRO A 221 3.82 -17.13 20.29
C PRO A 221 4.69 -18.04 19.40
N ALA A 222 4.09 -18.67 18.39
CA ALA A 222 4.82 -19.47 17.42
C ALA A 222 5.79 -18.65 16.55
N LEU A 223 5.59 -17.33 16.38
CA LEU A 223 6.54 -16.45 15.70
C LEU A 223 7.86 -16.34 16.46
N PHE A 224 7.84 -16.42 17.80
CA PHE A 224 9.04 -16.34 18.64
C PHE A 224 10.01 -17.50 18.38
N LEU A 225 9.50 -18.65 17.94
CA LEU A 225 10.33 -19.80 17.61
C LEU A 225 10.93 -19.73 16.20
N LEU A 226 10.40 -18.85 15.34
CA LEU A 226 10.78 -18.76 13.92
C LEU A 226 11.61 -17.52 13.59
N CYS A 227 11.55 -16.47 14.44
CA CYS A 227 12.30 -15.22 14.29
C CYS A 227 13.52 -15.22 15.22
#